data_AF-A0A1I7SJR8-F1
#
_entry.id   AF-A0A1I7SJR8-F1
#
_cell.length_a   1.000
_cell.length_b   1.000
_cell.length_c   1.000
_cell.angle_alpha   90.00
_cell.angle_beta   90.00
_cell.angle_gamma   90.00
#
_symmetry.space_group_name_H-M   'P 1'
#
loop_
_entity.id
_entity.type
_entity.pdbx_description
1 polymer ?
#
loop_
_entity_poly.entity_id
_entity_poly.type
_entity_poly.pdbx_seq_one_letter_code
_entity_poly.pdbx_strand_id
1 'polypeptide(L)'
;MNATLLPLDMHSSKIPVAFRTKYLKMLYNEFCKHDLLPGQCIQMSQREEKAILDKSSTQSGYTSLMVGVVRVIRSGGFKLDQTNEMKTSVTEIRSQHTKKRVDEEKFYRILKEKYLMTDQLLKDNGYPLVVKVNGKPTVEIKSADEKKVMFIEDTELKRTCCRCGAEYGLKKDGSFVKQEDCVFHWKRAYKRRSESNFEAYLG
;
A
#
# COMPACT_ATOMS: atom_id res chain seq x y z
N MET A 1 43.63 11.35 12.39
CA MET A 1 42.42 12.18 12.22
C MET A 1 41.21 11.25 12.33
N ASN A 2 40.48 11.30 13.43
CA ASN A 2 39.33 10.42 13.66
C ASN A 2 38.17 10.88 12.77
N ALA A 3 37.87 10.13 11.71
CA ALA A 3 36.74 10.44 10.84
C ALA A 3 35.43 10.24 11.62
N THR A 4 34.67 11.31 11.82
CA THR A 4 33.36 11.26 12.49
C THR A 4 32.27 11.01 11.46
N LEU A 5 31.36 10.05 11.73
CA LEU A 5 30.25 9.72 10.85
C LEU A 5 29.16 10.81 10.87
N LEU A 6 29.38 11.88 10.10
CA LEU A 6 28.46 13.00 9.93
C LEU A 6 28.24 13.32 8.43
N PRO A 7 27.09 13.86 8.04
CA PRO A 7 26.87 14.33 6.67
C PRO A 7 27.91 15.38 6.27
N LEU A 8 28.42 15.33 5.03
CA LEU A 8 29.48 16.26 4.57
C LEU A 8 29.00 17.71 4.51
N ASP A 9 27.75 17.93 4.11
CA ASP A 9 27.17 19.27 3.96
C ASP A 9 26.13 19.55 5.05
N MET A 10 26.56 20.07 6.20
CA MET A 10 25.68 20.22 7.38
C MET A 10 24.61 21.32 7.26
N HIS A 11 24.80 22.31 6.38
CA HIS A 11 23.95 23.52 6.33
C HIS A 11 23.25 23.73 4.98
N SER A 12 23.42 22.82 4.02
CA SER A 12 23.12 23.09 2.61
C SER A 12 21.71 22.69 2.15
N SER A 13 20.87 22.08 2.99
CA SER A 13 19.65 21.41 2.51
C SER A 13 18.36 21.78 3.23
N LYS A 14 17.26 21.84 2.46
CA LYS A 14 15.86 21.83 2.96
C LYS A 14 15.54 20.59 3.81
N ILE A 15 16.39 19.57 3.75
CA ILE A 15 16.26 18.32 4.49
C ILE A 15 17.06 18.44 5.80
N PRO A 16 16.43 18.24 6.97
CA PRO A 16 17.09 18.40 8.27
C PRO A 16 18.28 17.45 8.49
N VAL A 17 19.33 17.93 9.17
CA VAL A 17 20.55 17.14 9.45
C VAL A 17 20.26 15.88 10.24
N ALA A 18 19.41 15.96 11.29
CA ALA A 18 19.05 14.79 12.08
C ALA A 18 18.40 13.67 11.23
N PHE A 19 17.60 14.07 10.23
CA PHE A 19 17.00 13.14 9.27
C PHE A 19 18.07 12.48 8.40
N ARG A 20 19.01 13.27 7.87
CA ARG A 20 20.12 12.78 7.03
C ARG A 20 21.06 11.85 7.79
N THR A 21 21.42 12.19 9.03
CA THR A 21 22.28 11.38 9.89
C THR A 21 21.68 9.99 10.15
N LYS A 22 20.36 9.86 10.25
CA LYS A 22 19.68 8.56 10.38
C LYS A 22 19.96 7.67 9.17
N TYR A 23 19.83 8.19 7.95
CA TYR A 23 20.07 7.43 6.71
C TYR A 23 21.56 7.21 6.44
N LEU A 24 22.42 8.16 6.80
CA LEU A 24 23.88 7.98 6.73
C LEU A 24 24.33 6.77 7.56
N LYS A 25 23.82 6.63 8.79
CA LYS A 25 24.09 5.45 9.63
C LYS A 25 23.60 4.15 8.99
N MET A 26 22.45 4.20 8.31
CA MET A 26 21.93 3.05 7.56
C MET A 26 22.88 2.65 6.43
N LEU A 27 23.34 3.60 5.62
CA LEU A 27 24.32 3.33 4.56
C LEU A 27 25.64 2.77 5.11
N TYR A 28 26.16 3.38 6.18
CA TYR A 28 27.36 2.91 6.86
C TYR A 28 27.24 1.44 7.26
N ASN A 29 26.13 1.06 7.90
CA ASN A 29 25.87 -0.31 8.31
C ASN A 29 25.77 -1.27 7.12
N GLU A 30 25.27 -0.83 5.96
CA GLU A 30 25.25 -1.66 4.75
C GLU A 30 26.66 -1.83 4.18
N PHE A 31 27.47 -0.77 4.12
CA PHE A 31 28.86 -0.86 3.64
C PHE A 31 29.74 -1.75 4.53
N CYS A 32 29.58 -1.69 5.85
CA CYS A 32 30.31 -2.53 6.79
C CYS A 32 30.05 -4.04 6.60
N LYS A 33 28.99 -4.44 5.89
CA LYS A 33 28.71 -5.85 5.58
C LYS A 33 29.56 -6.40 4.42
N HIS A 34 30.29 -5.54 3.70
CA HIS A 34 31.05 -5.89 2.50
C HIS A 34 32.58 -5.93 2.73
N ASP A 35 33.03 -6.38 3.91
CA ASP A 35 34.45 -6.54 4.29
C ASP A 35 35.32 -5.28 4.10
N LEU A 36 34.71 -4.10 4.25
CA LEU A 36 35.40 -2.81 4.14
C LEU A 36 36.01 -2.40 5.49
N LEU A 37 37.14 -1.69 5.45
CA LEU A 37 37.73 -1.08 6.64
C LEU A 37 36.81 0.01 7.19
N PRO A 38 36.76 0.25 8.52
CA PRO A 38 35.87 1.25 9.12
C PRO A 38 35.99 2.65 8.51
N GLY A 39 37.22 3.08 8.17
CA GLY A 39 37.46 4.35 7.50
C GLY A 39 36.90 4.41 6.07
N GLN A 40 36.92 3.31 5.34
CA GLN A 40 36.34 3.21 4.00
C GLN A 40 34.81 3.24 4.07
N CYS A 41 34.20 2.57 5.06
CA CYS A 41 32.76 2.62 5.28
C CYS A 41 32.27 4.06 5.54
N ILE A 42 33.00 4.83 6.33
CA ILE A 42 32.69 6.24 6.60
C ILE A 42 32.79 7.05 5.30
N GLN A 43 33.88 6.93 4.55
CA GLN A 43 34.06 7.65 3.30
C GLN A 43 32.98 7.32 2.25
N MET A 44 32.66 6.04 2.07
CA MET A 44 31.65 5.61 1.09
C MET A 44 30.25 6.08 1.48
N SER A 45 29.87 5.90 2.75
CA SER A 45 28.55 6.32 3.23
C SER A 45 28.35 7.85 3.11
N GLN A 46 29.37 8.65 3.46
CA GLN A 46 29.35 10.10 3.31
C GLN A 46 29.25 10.55 1.85
N ARG A 47 29.98 9.88 0.95
CA ARG A 47 29.98 10.18 -0.48
C ARG A 47 28.62 9.91 -1.12
N GLU A 48 28.04 8.75 -0.86
CA GLU A 48 26.71 8.40 -1.37
C GLU A 48 25.63 9.33 -0.79
N GLU A 49 25.70 9.66 0.50
CA GLU A 49 24.76 10.58 1.14
C GLU A 49 24.79 11.96 0.48
N LYS A 50 25.98 12.50 0.20
CA LYS A 50 26.14 13.76 -0.53
C LYS A 50 25.56 13.67 -1.94
N ALA A 51 25.87 12.60 -2.68
CA ALA A 51 25.34 12.40 -4.02
C ALA A 51 23.80 12.27 -4.04
N ILE A 52 23.19 11.74 -2.98
CA ILE A 52 21.74 11.68 -2.80
C ILE A 52 21.20 13.08 -2.51
N LEU A 53 21.85 13.84 -1.63
CA LEU A 53 21.45 15.20 -1.29
C LEU A 53 21.44 16.11 -2.52
N ASP A 54 22.51 16.09 -3.32
CA ASP A 54 22.65 16.90 -4.53
C ASP A 54 21.52 16.62 -5.54
N LYS A 55 20.96 15.41 -5.50
CA LYS A 55 19.88 14.95 -6.39
C LYS A 55 18.48 15.06 -5.78
N SER A 56 18.35 15.44 -4.50
CA SER A 56 17.05 15.48 -3.82
C SER A 56 16.84 16.76 -3.02
N SER A 57 15.74 17.44 -3.33
CA SER A 57 15.30 18.66 -2.63
C SER A 57 14.17 18.41 -1.63
N THR A 58 13.63 17.18 -1.58
CA THR A 58 12.51 16.76 -0.72
C THR A 58 12.87 15.51 0.09
N GLN A 59 12.27 15.35 1.27
CA GLN A 59 12.48 14.17 2.12
C GLN A 59 12.08 12.85 1.43
N SER A 60 11.00 12.88 0.62
CA SER A 60 10.53 11.70 -0.11
C SER A 60 11.49 11.28 -1.23
N GLY A 61 11.99 12.25 -2.02
CA GLY A 61 13.00 11.99 -3.04
C GLY A 61 14.30 11.45 -2.45
N TYR A 62 14.74 12.05 -1.34
CA TYR A 62 15.93 11.61 -0.59
C TYR A 62 15.77 10.17 -0.09
N THR A 63 14.65 9.86 0.55
CA THR A 63 14.35 8.52 1.07
C THR A 63 14.30 7.47 -0.06
N SER A 64 13.69 7.82 -1.19
CA SER A 64 13.58 6.92 -2.35
C SER A 64 14.96 6.60 -2.94
N LEU A 65 15.83 7.59 -3.08
CA LEU A 65 17.20 7.40 -3.54
C LEU A 65 18.05 6.61 -2.53
N MET A 66 17.91 6.90 -1.23
CA MET A 66 18.56 6.14 -0.15
C MET A 66 18.24 4.65 -0.21
N VAL A 67 16.96 4.31 -0.28
CA VAL A 67 16.51 2.91 -0.38
C VAL A 67 17.02 2.27 -1.68
N GLY A 68 17.08 3.03 -2.78
CA GLY A 68 17.64 2.56 -4.03
C GLY A 68 19.14 2.23 -3.91
N VAL A 69 19.94 3.08 -3.26
CA VAL A 69 21.37 2.80 -3.02
C VAL A 69 21.55 1.56 -2.15
N VAL A 70 20.80 1.47 -1.05
CA VAL A 70 20.83 0.27 -0.18
C VAL A 70 20.48 -0.99 -0.97
N ARG A 71 19.51 -0.93 -1.90
CA ARG A 71 19.17 -2.07 -2.76
C ARG A 71 20.34 -2.48 -3.65
N VAL A 72 21.01 -1.51 -4.29
CA VAL A 72 22.17 -1.76 -5.17
C VAL A 72 23.30 -2.43 -4.39
N ILE A 73 23.61 -1.92 -3.19
CA ILE A 73 24.62 -2.50 -2.29
C ILE A 73 24.28 -3.97 -1.98
N ARG A 74 23.04 -4.23 -1.55
CA ARG A 74 22.57 -5.60 -1.21
C ARG A 74 22.54 -6.56 -2.39
N SER A 75 22.30 -6.06 -3.60
CA SER A 75 22.34 -6.89 -4.82
C SER A 75 23.75 -7.21 -5.31
N GLY A 76 24.80 -6.79 -4.59
CA GLY A 76 26.19 -6.94 -5.02
C GLY A 76 26.57 -6.05 -6.20
N GLY A 77 25.77 -5.02 -6.49
CA GLY A 77 26.08 -4.03 -7.52
C GLY A 77 27.17 -3.05 -7.09
N PHE A 78 27.42 -2.96 -5.79
CA PHE A 78 28.55 -2.20 -5.26
C PHE A 78 29.88 -2.84 -5.64
N LYS A 79 30.70 -2.10 -6.38
CA LYS A 79 32.10 -2.45 -6.68
C LYS A 79 33.00 -1.31 -6.24
N LEU A 80 34.01 -1.65 -5.44
CA LEU A 80 35.06 -0.70 -5.07
C LEU A 80 36.01 -0.56 -6.27
N ASP A 81 35.79 0.45 -7.12
CA ASP A 81 36.70 0.73 -8.23
C ASP A 81 37.98 1.40 -7.67
N GLN A 82 39.15 0.89 -8.06
CA GLN A 82 40.46 1.43 -7.70
C GLN A 82 40.89 2.57 -8.64
N THR A 83 40.07 2.91 -9.64
CA THR A 83 40.32 4.02 -10.55
C THR A 83 39.64 5.30 -10.04
N ASN A 84 40.30 6.45 -10.23
CA ASN A 84 39.87 7.77 -9.74
C ASN A 84 38.55 8.31 -10.38
N GLU A 85 37.75 7.48 -11.07
CA GLU A 85 36.47 7.89 -11.65
C GLU A 85 35.27 7.47 -10.78
N MET A 86 34.62 8.47 -10.19
CA MET A 86 33.55 8.34 -9.20
C MET A 86 32.21 7.90 -9.81
N LYS A 87 31.99 6.59 -9.94
CA LYS A 87 30.63 6.05 -10.13
C LYS A 87 29.97 5.82 -8.78
N THR A 88 29.02 6.69 -8.42
CA THR A 88 28.15 6.50 -7.25
C THR A 88 27.00 5.56 -7.59
N SER A 89 26.59 4.75 -6.61
CA SER A 89 25.45 3.83 -6.68
C SER A 89 24.16 4.56 -7.08
N VAL A 90 24.03 5.84 -6.69
CA VAL A 90 22.89 6.69 -7.09
C VAL A 90 22.75 6.84 -8.61
N THR A 91 23.86 6.77 -9.35
CA THR A 91 23.86 6.90 -10.81
C THR A 91 23.35 5.61 -11.47
N GLU A 92 23.61 4.44 -10.88
CA GLU A 92 23.10 3.15 -11.36
C GLU A 92 21.59 3.00 -11.16
N ILE A 93 21.01 3.59 -10.11
CA ILE A 93 19.55 3.56 -9.85
C ILE A 93 18.77 4.07 -11.07
N ARG A 94 19.30 5.07 -11.80
CA ARG A 94 18.65 5.58 -13.02
C ARG A 94 18.72 4.60 -14.20
N SER A 95 19.79 3.80 -14.29
CA SER A 95 20.00 2.86 -15.39
C SER A 95 19.05 1.64 -15.30
N GLN A 96 18.69 1.24 -14.08
CA GLN A 96 17.74 0.13 -13.86
C GLN A 96 16.27 0.51 -14.17
N HIS A 97 15.97 1.81 -14.27
CA HIS A 97 14.72 2.32 -14.86
C HIS A 97 14.83 2.50 -16.38
N THR A 98 15.64 1.69 -17.07
CA THR A 98 15.28 1.33 -18.44
C THR A 98 13.88 0.73 -18.34
N LYS A 99 12.88 1.50 -18.78
CA LYS A 99 11.53 0.99 -19.02
C LYS A 99 11.74 -0.30 -19.81
N LYS A 100 11.61 -1.46 -19.17
CA LYS A 100 11.47 -2.72 -19.90
C LYS A 100 10.21 -2.48 -20.72
N ARG A 101 10.39 -2.09 -21.98
CA ARG A 101 9.30 -1.93 -22.92
C ARG A 101 8.72 -3.32 -23.04
N VAL A 102 7.63 -3.57 -22.31
CA VAL A 102 6.88 -4.79 -22.46
C VAL A 102 6.32 -4.68 -23.87
N ASP A 103 6.70 -5.63 -24.70
CA ASP A 103 6.13 -5.77 -26.02
C ASP A 103 4.60 -5.84 -25.92
N GLU A 104 3.91 -5.19 -26.86
CA GLU A 104 2.46 -5.01 -26.81
C GLU A 104 1.74 -6.36 -26.78
N GLU A 105 2.21 -7.32 -27.58
CA GLU A 105 1.67 -8.68 -27.62
C GLU A 105 1.82 -9.38 -26.26
N LYS A 106 3.00 -9.26 -25.65
CA LYS A 106 3.28 -9.84 -24.33
C LYS A 106 2.40 -9.20 -23.24
N PHE A 107 2.13 -7.91 -23.33
CA PHE A 107 1.25 -7.20 -22.40
C PHE A 107 -0.18 -7.74 -22.47
N TYR A 108 -0.77 -7.80 -23.67
CA TYR A 108 -2.14 -8.32 -23.83
C TYR A 108 -2.27 -9.79 -23.48
N ARG A 109 -1.24 -10.61 -23.74
CA ARG A 109 -1.23 -12.01 -23.32
C ARG A 109 -1.34 -12.15 -21.80
N ILE A 110 -0.53 -11.40 -21.05
CA ILE A 110 -0.57 -11.42 -19.58
C ILE A 110 -1.93 -10.93 -19.05
N LEU A 111 -2.51 -9.90 -19.67
CA LEU A 111 -3.84 -9.42 -19.29
C LEU A 111 -4.92 -10.48 -19.50
N LYS A 112 -4.92 -11.13 -20.66
CA LYS A 112 -5.87 -12.22 -20.96
C LYS A 112 -5.72 -13.40 -20.01
N GLU A 113 -4.49 -13.83 -19.72
CA GLU A 113 -4.23 -15.00 -18.89
C GLU A 113 -4.52 -14.76 -17.40
N LYS A 114 -4.18 -13.57 -16.87
CA LYS A 114 -4.23 -13.33 -15.42
C LYS A 114 -5.46 -12.57 -14.94
N TYR A 115 -6.01 -11.71 -15.78
CA TYR A 115 -7.02 -10.73 -15.36
C TYR A 115 -8.36 -10.91 -16.06
N LEU A 116 -8.41 -11.62 -17.19
CA LEU A 116 -9.66 -11.90 -17.89
C LEU A 116 -10.26 -13.20 -17.36
N MET A 117 -11.47 -13.08 -16.81
CA MET A 117 -12.20 -14.23 -16.27
C MET A 117 -12.67 -15.14 -17.40
N THR A 118 -12.69 -16.46 -17.16
CA THR A 118 -13.31 -17.42 -18.08
C THR A 118 -14.83 -17.26 -18.06
N ASP A 119 -15.51 -17.68 -19.13
CA ASP A 119 -16.98 -17.65 -19.22
C ASP A 119 -17.64 -18.38 -18.04
N GLN A 120 -17.04 -19.47 -17.56
CA GLN A 120 -17.52 -20.19 -16.39
C GLN A 120 -17.39 -19.36 -15.11
N LEU A 121 -16.26 -18.68 -14.91
CA LEU A 121 -16.03 -17.81 -13.76
C LEU A 121 -16.94 -16.58 -13.79
N LEU A 122 -17.25 -16.05 -14.99
CA LEU A 122 -18.26 -15.00 -15.16
C LEU A 122 -19.65 -15.48 -14.75
N LYS A 123 -20.04 -16.69 -15.17
CA LYS A 123 -21.31 -17.32 -14.76
C LYS A 123 -21.37 -17.49 -13.24
N ASP A 124 -20.32 -18.04 -12.64
CA ASP A 124 -20.31 -18.38 -11.22
C ASP A 124 -20.25 -17.14 -10.31
N ASN A 125 -19.66 -16.05 -10.79
CA ASN A 125 -19.70 -14.74 -10.11
C ASN A 125 -20.98 -13.93 -10.39
N GLY A 126 -21.95 -14.49 -11.12
CA GLY A 126 -23.24 -13.84 -11.38
C GLY A 126 -23.17 -12.64 -12.32
N TYR A 127 -22.15 -12.56 -13.20
CA TYR A 127 -22.09 -11.50 -14.20
C TYR A 127 -23.23 -11.66 -15.22
N PRO A 128 -23.84 -10.56 -15.69
CA PRO A 128 -24.85 -10.63 -16.75
C PRO A 128 -24.21 -11.08 -18.07
N LEU A 129 -24.59 -12.26 -18.56
CA LEU A 129 -24.07 -12.81 -19.81
C LEU A 129 -25.16 -12.84 -20.88
N VAL A 130 -24.82 -12.41 -22.10
CA VAL A 130 -25.75 -12.46 -23.22
C VAL A 130 -25.75 -13.87 -23.82
N VAL A 131 -26.86 -14.57 -23.68
CA VAL A 131 -27.11 -15.89 -24.25
C VAL A 131 -28.16 -15.77 -25.34
N LYS A 132 -27.99 -16.51 -26.44
CA LYS A 132 -29.00 -16.57 -27.51
C LYS A 132 -30.01 -17.66 -27.18
N VAL A 133 -31.18 -17.27 -26.70
CA VAL A 133 -32.32 -18.18 -26.51
C VAL A 133 -33.32 -17.90 -27.64
N ASN A 134 -33.62 -18.92 -28.45
CA ASN A 134 -34.55 -18.81 -29.59
C ASN A 134 -34.22 -17.67 -30.57
N GLY A 135 -32.92 -17.43 -30.81
CA GLY A 135 -32.45 -16.39 -31.74
C GLY A 135 -32.55 -14.96 -31.22
N LYS A 136 -33.06 -14.74 -30.00
CA LYS A 136 -33.10 -13.42 -29.35
C LYS A 136 -31.95 -13.29 -28.33
N PRO A 137 -31.27 -12.13 -28.26
CA PRO A 137 -30.29 -11.88 -27.21
C PRO A 137 -31.03 -11.77 -25.87
N THR A 138 -30.75 -12.70 -24.96
CA THR A 138 -31.31 -12.72 -23.61
C THR A 138 -30.17 -12.64 -22.61
N VAL A 139 -30.32 -11.83 -21.56
CA VAL A 139 -29.30 -11.73 -20.51
C VAL A 139 -29.60 -12.79 -19.46
N GLU A 140 -28.70 -13.76 -19.32
CA GLU A 140 -28.71 -14.75 -18.25
C GLU A 140 -27.92 -14.20 -17.07
N ILE A 141 -28.58 -14.07 -15.91
CA ILE A 141 -27.97 -13.68 -14.65
C ILE A 141 -28.20 -14.84 -13.70
N LYS A 142 -27.12 -15.51 -13.25
CA LYS A 142 -27.25 -16.37 -12.08
C LYS A 142 -27.49 -15.44 -10.89
N SER A 143 -28.71 -15.42 -10.37
CA SER A 143 -29.02 -14.69 -9.13
C SER A 143 -28.06 -15.17 -8.05
N ALA A 144 -27.15 -14.29 -7.64
CA ALA A 144 -26.29 -14.53 -6.50
C ALA A 144 -27.20 -14.60 -5.28
N ASP A 145 -27.31 -15.81 -4.72
CA ASP A 145 -28.05 -16.17 -3.52
C ASP A 145 -29.58 -16.01 -3.59
N GLU A 146 -30.27 -17.13 -3.42
CA GLU A 146 -31.63 -17.21 -2.83
C GLU A 146 -31.65 -16.69 -1.37
N LYS A 147 -30.54 -16.12 -0.87
CA LYS A 147 -30.41 -15.64 0.50
C LYS A 147 -30.86 -14.19 0.59
N LYS A 148 -31.96 -14.07 1.34
CA LYS A 148 -32.63 -12.87 1.81
C LYS A 148 -33.45 -12.22 0.73
N VAL A 149 -34.75 -12.50 0.82
CA VAL A 149 -35.81 -11.65 0.29
C VAL A 149 -35.48 -10.21 0.71
N MET A 150 -34.90 -9.42 -0.20
CA MET A 150 -34.61 -8.00 0.01
C MET A 150 -35.91 -7.18 0.03
N PHE A 151 -37.02 -7.79 -0.41
CA PHE A 151 -38.36 -7.23 -0.46
C PHE A 151 -39.21 -7.81 0.67
N ILE A 152 -39.01 -7.27 1.87
CA ILE A 152 -39.91 -7.47 3.01
C ILE A 152 -41.13 -6.56 2.74
N GLU A 153 -42.35 -7.09 2.84
CA GLU A 153 -43.56 -6.27 2.71
C GLU A 153 -43.57 -5.16 3.78
N ASP A 154 -44.08 -3.97 3.45
CA ASP A 154 -44.14 -2.84 4.41
C ASP A 154 -44.94 -3.15 5.69
N THR A 155 -45.79 -4.17 5.64
CA THR A 155 -46.57 -4.71 6.75
C THR A 155 -45.72 -5.56 7.72
N GLU A 156 -44.58 -6.06 7.27
CA GLU A 156 -43.70 -6.92 8.05
C GLU A 156 -42.71 -6.07 8.88
N LEU A 157 -42.99 -6.05 10.18
CA LEU A 157 -42.26 -5.28 11.17
C LEU A 157 -40.99 -5.97 11.66
N LYS A 158 -40.63 -7.15 11.13
CA LYS A 158 -39.37 -7.85 11.44
C LYS A 158 -38.40 -7.64 10.29
N ARG A 159 -37.16 -7.25 10.59
CA ARG A 159 -36.12 -7.01 9.59
C ARG A 159 -34.81 -7.65 10.02
N THR A 160 -33.99 -8.02 9.05
CA THR A 160 -32.64 -8.52 9.31
C THR A 160 -31.62 -7.48 8.86
N CYS A 161 -30.65 -7.15 9.71
CA CYS A 161 -29.58 -6.23 9.33
C CYS A 161 -28.72 -6.84 8.21
N CYS A 162 -28.53 -6.10 7.11
CA CYS A 162 -27.70 -6.54 5.98
C CYS A 162 -26.20 -6.61 6.32
N ARG A 163 -25.75 -5.98 7.41
CA ARG A 163 -24.35 -5.92 7.81
C ARG A 163 -23.98 -6.89 8.93
N CYS A 164 -24.75 -6.94 10.02
CA CYS A 164 -24.47 -7.84 11.14
C CYS A 164 -25.33 -9.12 11.15
N GLY A 165 -26.39 -9.17 10.35
CA GLY A 165 -27.27 -10.35 10.28
C GLY A 165 -28.25 -10.50 11.45
N ALA A 166 -28.23 -9.62 12.45
CA ALA A 166 -29.17 -9.66 13.57
C ALA A 166 -30.60 -9.28 13.13
N GLU A 167 -31.59 -10.01 13.65
CA GLU A 167 -33.01 -9.71 13.46
C GLU A 167 -33.46 -8.62 14.44
N TYR A 168 -34.10 -7.57 13.94
CA TYR A 168 -34.64 -6.49 14.75
C TYR A 168 -36.10 -6.17 14.37
N GLY A 169 -36.88 -5.72 15.35
CA GLY A 169 -38.27 -5.32 15.15
C GLY A 169 -38.47 -3.81 15.02
N LEU A 170 -39.38 -3.40 14.13
CA LEU A 170 -39.91 -2.04 14.00
C LEU A 170 -41.34 -1.94 14.56
N LYS A 171 -41.77 -0.74 14.91
CA LYS A 171 -43.16 -0.38 15.20
C LYS A 171 -43.80 0.17 13.94
N LYS A 172 -45.11 0.35 13.95
CA LYS A 172 -45.89 0.90 12.81
C LYS A 172 -45.45 2.30 12.36
N ASP A 173 -44.77 3.04 13.23
CA ASP A 173 -44.19 4.37 12.96
C ASP A 173 -42.74 4.29 12.42
N GLY A 174 -42.21 3.08 12.18
CA GLY A 174 -40.83 2.85 11.73
C GLY A 174 -39.78 2.94 12.84
N SER A 175 -40.17 3.14 14.11
CA SER A 175 -39.24 3.15 15.23
C SER A 175 -38.93 1.73 15.73
N PHE A 176 -37.72 1.47 16.24
CA PHE A 176 -37.36 0.12 16.72
C PHE A 176 -38.10 -0.26 18.01
N VAL A 177 -38.52 -1.52 18.11
CA VAL A 177 -39.21 -2.10 19.28
C VAL A 177 -38.25 -2.20 20.48
N LYS A 178 -37.00 -2.59 20.23
CA LYS A 178 -35.92 -2.65 21.24
C LYS A 178 -34.69 -1.89 20.73
N GLN A 179 -33.89 -1.38 21.66
CA GLN A 179 -32.60 -0.79 21.34
C GLN A 179 -31.57 -1.92 21.32
N GLU A 180 -31.17 -2.35 20.12
CA GLU A 180 -30.17 -3.41 19.95
C GLU A 180 -28.82 -2.85 19.54
N ASP A 181 -27.76 -3.48 20.02
CA ASP A 181 -26.36 -3.04 19.98
C ASP A 181 -25.71 -3.28 18.61
N CYS A 182 -26.34 -2.79 17.53
CA CYS A 182 -25.67 -2.74 16.23
C CYS A 182 -25.22 -1.30 15.95
N VAL A 183 -23.91 -1.11 15.89
CA VAL A 183 -23.25 0.17 15.50
C VAL A 183 -23.67 0.71 14.14
N PHE A 184 -24.31 -0.11 13.30
CA PHE A 184 -24.78 0.26 11.97
C PHE A 184 -26.29 0.52 11.88
N HIS A 185 -27.04 0.37 12.98
CA HIS A 185 -28.40 0.89 13.03
C HIS A 185 -28.33 2.40 13.23
N TRP A 186 -28.96 3.17 12.33
CA TRP A 186 -29.12 4.63 12.49
C TRP A 186 -29.94 4.92 13.77
N LYS A 187 -29.25 4.96 14.91
CA LYS A 187 -29.68 5.58 16.16
C LYS A 187 -28.43 6.11 16.86
N ARG A 188 -28.63 7.21 17.56
CA ARG A 188 -27.62 7.99 18.28
C ARG A 188 -26.89 7.09 19.29
N ALA A 189 -25.56 7.00 19.18
CA ALA A 189 -24.72 6.20 20.06
C ALA A 189 -24.97 6.52 21.54
N TYR A 190 -25.13 5.47 22.36
CA TYR A 190 -25.35 5.59 23.80
C TYR A 190 -24.08 6.14 24.47
N LYS A 191 -24.16 7.30 25.13
CA LYS A 191 -23.07 7.82 25.96
C LYS A 191 -23.45 7.66 27.43
N ARG A 192 -22.76 6.77 28.15
CA ARG A 192 -22.79 6.74 29.61
C ARG A 192 -21.63 7.60 30.14
N ARG A 193 -21.90 8.48 31.11
CA ARG A 193 -20.85 9.22 31.84
C ARG A 193 -20.31 8.34 32.96
N SER A 194 -19.01 8.09 32.97
CA SER A 194 -18.26 7.72 34.17
C SER A 194 -17.36 8.90 34.58
N GLU A 195 -16.89 8.90 35.83
CA GLU A 195 -16.35 10.07 36.55
C GLU A 195 -15.06 10.69 35.97
N SER A 196 -14.51 10.20 34.86
CA SER A 196 -13.34 10.87 34.24
C SER A 196 -13.06 10.62 32.76
N ASN A 197 -13.78 9.77 32.02
CA ASN A 197 -13.54 9.60 30.58
C ASN A 197 -14.77 9.10 29.78
N PHE A 198 -14.84 9.47 28.50
CA PHE A 198 -15.78 8.89 27.55
C PHE A 198 -15.18 7.60 26.96
N GLU A 199 -15.60 6.43 27.42
CA GLU A 199 -15.30 5.17 26.74
C GLU A 199 -16.49 4.75 25.89
N ALA A 200 -16.25 4.58 24.58
CA ALA A 200 -17.19 3.94 23.67
C ALA A 200 -16.82 2.45 23.61
N TYR A 201 -17.62 1.59 24.21
CA TYR A 201 -17.49 0.15 24.05
C TYR A 201 -18.34 -0.34 22.87
N LEU A 202 -17.75 -1.20 22.06
CA LEU A 202 -18.46 -2.06 21.13
C LEU A 202 -18.93 -3.28 21.94
N GLY A 203 -20.18 -3.23 22.40
CA GLY A 203 -20.94 -4.42 22.77
C GLY A 203 -21.64 -4.93 21.54
#